data_AF-A0A1W2F4V1-F1
#
_entry.id   AF-A0A1W2F4V1-F1
#
_cell.length_a   1.000
_cell.length_b   1.000
_cell.length_c   1.000
_cell.angle_alpha   90.00
_cell.angle_beta   90.00
_cell.angle_gamma   90.00
#
_symmetry.space_group_name_H-M   'P 1'
#
loop_
_entity.id
_entity.type
_entity.pdbx_description
1 polymer ?
#
loop_
_entity_poly.entity_id
_entity_poly.type
_entity_poly.pdbx_seq_one_letter_code
_entity_poly.pdbx_strand_id
1 'polypeptide(L)'
;GIQKSPSEVMRRCCGKHDFFYVEATTCLTSTESESCVTVFVPFNMSSLISTEDRLQFYHWMLAKTLKYLLHKLRKKGVIVSGLIANLLSNDENETEKEIQISLKEIVKLFEASYKGKSEINISALPDIEDVKEAIQVICDENSLDRIVFFFDEAAHVFRPEQQRQFFNLFKDLRSPYITCNAAIYPGVTHFGDSFEPIHDCTYKRLERNISDPDYLQYFKDIVFKQSDEKLRSDMDRQRELFNTLTLSSGGNPRMLLRTLQNLPKLNTSNINSEIKSFYRNQIWGEHTELGEKYKGHRGVIDWGRDFLERSVIPNLDKPEPKRFC
;
A
#
# COMPACT_ATOMS: atom_id res chain seq x y z
N GLY A 1 -13.59 27.09 -14.91
CA GLY A 1 -12.23 26.62 -15.20
C GLY A 1 -12.04 25.30 -14.48
N ILE A 2 -11.96 24.20 -15.21
CA ILE A 2 -11.96 22.84 -14.66
C ILE A 2 -10.62 22.62 -13.94
N GLN A 3 -10.64 22.61 -12.61
CA GLN A 3 -9.50 22.24 -11.79
C GLN A 3 -9.20 20.75 -12.05
N LYS A 4 -8.05 20.46 -12.67
CA LYS A 4 -7.60 19.09 -12.91
C LYS A 4 -7.46 18.35 -11.58
N SER A 5 -8.23 17.28 -11.40
CA SER A 5 -8.07 16.29 -10.33
C SER A 5 -6.65 15.67 -10.43
N PRO A 6 -5.79 15.80 -9.38
CA PRO A 6 -4.49 15.18 -9.36
C PRO A 6 -4.57 13.73 -8.87
N SER A 7 -4.03 12.81 -9.66
CA SER A 7 -3.70 11.43 -9.26
C SER A 7 -2.43 11.44 -8.42
N GLU A 8 -2.41 10.74 -7.28
CA GLU A 8 -1.28 10.82 -6.32
C GLU A 8 -0.55 9.46 -6.19
N VAL A 9 0.78 9.52 -6.21
CA VAL A 9 1.67 8.35 -6.15
C VAL A 9 2.71 8.53 -5.06
N MET A 10 2.91 7.52 -4.22
CA MET A 10 3.58 7.71 -2.93
C MET A 10 4.98 7.05 -2.82
N ARG A 11 5.99 7.78 -2.30
CA ARG A 11 7.38 7.28 -2.06
C ARG A 11 7.62 6.88 -0.58
N ARG A 12 8.62 6.01 -0.34
CA ARG A 12 8.89 5.26 0.92
C ARG A 12 9.46 6.09 2.10
N CYS A 13 8.97 5.76 3.30
CA CYS A 13 9.68 5.38 4.53
C CYS A 13 8.75 4.54 5.44
N CYS A 14 9.26 3.39 5.88
CA CYS A 14 8.89 2.58 7.04
C CYS A 14 7.42 2.58 7.57
N GLY A 15 6.62 1.58 7.17
CA GLY A 15 5.29 1.31 7.74
C GLY A 15 4.10 1.39 6.77
N LYS A 16 4.34 1.20 5.46
CA LYS A 16 3.41 1.53 4.35
C LYS A 16 1.96 1.09 4.49
N HIS A 17 1.64 -0.10 5.00
CA HIS A 17 0.22 -0.48 5.16
C HIS A 17 -0.46 0.45 6.17
N ASP A 18 0.12 0.58 7.37
CA ASP A 18 -0.42 1.42 8.43
C ASP A 18 -0.32 2.92 8.07
N PHE A 19 0.74 3.35 7.37
CA PHE A 19 0.93 4.74 6.93
C PHE A 19 0.06 5.11 5.73
N PHE A 20 -0.17 4.22 4.76
CA PHE A 20 -1.11 4.43 3.68
C PHE A 20 -2.51 4.45 4.23
N TYR A 21 -2.86 3.57 5.17
CA TYR A 21 -4.11 3.67 5.90
C TYR A 21 -4.20 4.96 6.71
N VAL A 22 -3.16 5.38 7.42
CA VAL A 22 -3.17 6.62 8.22
C VAL A 22 -3.25 7.85 7.32
N GLU A 23 -2.52 7.93 6.22
CA GLU A 23 -2.55 9.07 5.31
C GLU A 23 -3.78 9.03 4.40
N ALA A 24 -4.27 7.85 4.01
CA ALA A 24 -5.62 7.69 3.48
C ALA A 24 -6.65 8.11 4.51
N THR A 25 -6.44 7.87 5.81
CA THR A 25 -7.32 8.30 6.92
C THR A 25 -7.18 9.80 7.19
N THR A 26 -6.01 10.40 7.05
CA THR A 26 -5.76 11.85 7.17
C THR A 26 -6.34 12.57 5.96
N CYS A 27 -6.22 11.97 4.77
CA CYS A 27 -6.93 12.37 3.58
C CYS A 27 -8.44 12.22 3.81
N LEU A 28 -8.93 11.09 4.32
CA LEU A 28 -10.36 10.86 4.67
C LEU A 28 -10.88 11.83 5.73
N THR A 29 -10.07 12.27 6.69
CA THR A 29 -10.48 13.21 7.76
C THR A 29 -10.37 14.67 7.31
N SER A 30 -9.53 14.97 6.31
CA SER A 30 -9.54 16.27 5.60
C SER A 30 -10.55 16.31 4.44
N THR A 31 -10.98 15.15 3.94
CA THR A 31 -12.02 14.94 2.92
C THR A 31 -13.28 14.30 3.50
N GLU A 32 -13.48 14.41 4.81
CA GLU A 32 -14.73 14.04 5.51
C GLU A 32 -15.81 15.10 5.21
N SER A 33 -15.84 15.58 3.96
CA SER A 33 -17.08 16.07 3.39
C SER A 33 -17.91 14.83 3.05
N GLU A 34 -19.18 14.84 3.44
CA GLU A 34 -20.13 13.77 3.12
C GLU A 34 -20.22 13.47 1.61
N SER A 35 -19.73 14.39 0.78
CA SER A 35 -19.70 14.36 -0.69
C SER A 35 -18.67 13.42 -1.33
N CYS A 36 -17.74 12.80 -0.59
CA CYS A 36 -16.75 11.88 -1.19
C CYS A 36 -17.01 10.40 -0.86
N VAL A 37 -16.80 9.50 -1.82
CA VAL A 37 -16.86 8.04 -1.61
C VAL A 37 -15.49 7.42 -1.78
N THR A 38 -15.01 6.74 -0.73
CA THR A 38 -13.69 6.13 -0.72
C THR A 38 -13.75 4.61 -0.84
N VAL A 39 -13.01 4.07 -1.80
CA VAL A 39 -13.01 2.65 -2.16
C VAL A 39 -11.58 2.10 -2.02
N PHE A 40 -11.42 1.11 -1.15
CA PHE A 40 -10.15 0.40 -0.98
C PHE A 40 -10.15 -0.87 -1.83
N VAL A 41 -9.14 -1.04 -2.67
CA VAL A 41 -9.02 -2.18 -3.59
C VAL A 41 -7.76 -2.98 -3.25
N PRO A 42 -7.89 -4.14 -2.59
CA PRO A 42 -6.74 -4.99 -2.23
C PRO A 42 -6.35 -5.93 -3.36
N PHE A 43 -5.05 -6.15 -3.58
CA PHE A 43 -4.55 -7.01 -4.67
C PHE A 43 -3.81 -8.27 -4.23
N ASN A 44 -4.22 -8.85 -3.10
CA ASN A 44 -3.54 -9.96 -2.41
C ASN A 44 -3.33 -11.25 -3.24
N MET A 45 -4.07 -11.45 -4.33
CA MET A 45 -4.02 -12.66 -5.19
C MET A 45 -3.34 -12.42 -6.54
N SER A 46 -2.69 -11.27 -6.74
CA SER A 46 -2.08 -10.87 -8.02
C SER A 46 -1.04 -11.87 -8.57
N SER A 47 -0.34 -12.59 -7.69
CA SER A 47 0.68 -13.57 -8.08
C SER A 47 0.10 -14.87 -8.65
N LEU A 48 -1.19 -15.12 -8.46
CA LEU A 48 -1.89 -16.35 -8.86
C LEU A 48 -2.59 -16.24 -10.21
N ILE A 49 -2.51 -15.08 -10.87
CA ILE A 49 -3.20 -14.84 -12.13
C ILE A 49 -2.37 -15.42 -13.28
N SER A 50 -2.93 -16.42 -13.95
CA SER A 50 -2.29 -17.18 -15.01
C SER A 50 -3.32 -17.68 -16.02
N THR A 51 -3.58 -16.87 -17.04
CA THR A 51 -4.46 -17.13 -18.18
C THR A 51 -3.70 -16.86 -19.49
N GLU A 52 -4.29 -17.24 -20.62
CA GLU A 52 -3.72 -17.02 -21.96
C GLU A 52 -3.91 -15.58 -22.47
N ASP A 53 -4.73 -14.79 -21.78
CA ASP A 53 -4.99 -13.39 -22.10
C ASP A 53 -3.79 -12.50 -21.73
N ARG A 54 -3.33 -11.69 -22.68
CA ARG A 54 -2.23 -10.73 -22.46
C ARG A 54 -2.65 -9.61 -21.51
N LEU A 55 -3.92 -9.23 -21.50
CA LEU A 55 -4.49 -8.18 -20.66
C LEU A 55 -5.21 -8.73 -19.43
N GLN A 56 -4.97 -9.99 -19.08
CA GLN A 56 -5.62 -10.67 -17.96
C GLN A 56 -5.54 -9.91 -16.64
N PHE A 57 -4.40 -9.24 -16.41
CA PHE A 57 -4.18 -8.51 -15.18
C PHE A 57 -5.00 -7.23 -15.18
N TYR A 58 -5.03 -6.50 -16.31
CA TYR A 58 -5.89 -5.35 -16.53
C TYR A 58 -7.38 -5.70 -16.31
N HIS A 59 -7.88 -6.73 -16.98
CA HIS A 59 -9.29 -7.16 -16.86
C HIS A 59 -9.65 -7.58 -15.42
N TRP A 60 -8.76 -8.33 -14.76
CA TRP A 60 -8.96 -8.68 -13.36
C TRP A 60 -9.00 -7.45 -12.44
N MET A 61 -8.08 -6.49 -12.62
CA MET A 61 -8.05 -5.27 -11.81
C MET A 61 -9.29 -4.42 -12.03
N LEU A 62 -9.77 -4.30 -13.27
CA LEU A 62 -11.00 -3.60 -13.60
C LEU A 62 -12.19 -4.26 -12.89
N ALA A 63 -12.39 -5.56 -13.10
CA ALA A 63 -13.47 -6.33 -12.46
C ALA A 63 -13.44 -6.20 -10.93
N LYS A 64 -12.24 -6.26 -10.34
CA LYS A 64 -12.05 -6.10 -8.90
C LYS A 64 -12.38 -4.69 -8.43
N THR A 65 -11.94 -3.66 -9.16
CA THR A 65 -12.23 -2.26 -8.82
C THR A 65 -13.74 -1.99 -8.84
N LEU A 66 -14.44 -2.44 -9.88
CA LEU A 66 -15.90 -2.32 -10.00
C LEU A 66 -16.65 -3.07 -8.89
N LYS A 67 -16.22 -4.30 -8.58
CA LYS A 67 -16.78 -5.08 -7.47
C LYS A 67 -16.70 -4.34 -6.13
N TYR A 68 -15.54 -3.75 -5.81
CA TYR A 68 -15.34 -3.03 -4.56
C TYR A 68 -16.10 -1.69 -4.55
N LEU A 69 -16.19 -1.01 -5.70
CA LEU A 69 -17.01 0.18 -5.88
C LEU A 69 -18.49 -0.11 -5.56
N LEU A 70 -19.10 -1.07 -6.25
CA LEU A 70 -20.51 -1.44 -6.05
C LEU A 70 -20.79 -1.84 -4.60
N HIS A 71 -19.89 -2.62 -4.00
CA HIS A 71 -20.01 -2.99 -2.59
C HIS A 71 -20.01 -1.76 -1.67
N LYS A 72 -19.15 -0.77 -1.95
CA LYS A 72 -19.06 0.46 -1.15
C LYS A 72 -20.28 1.36 -1.33
N LEU A 73 -20.75 1.55 -2.57
CA LEU A 73 -21.94 2.35 -2.89
C LEU A 73 -23.17 1.79 -2.18
N ARG A 74 -23.40 0.48 -2.30
CA ARG A 74 -24.49 -0.22 -1.62
C ARG A 74 -24.43 -0.07 -0.10
N LYS A 75 -23.23 -0.18 0.51
CA LYS A 75 -23.05 0.01 1.96
C LYS A 75 -23.38 1.44 2.40
N LYS A 76 -23.13 2.44 1.54
CA LYS A 76 -23.52 3.84 1.78
C LYS A 76 -24.99 4.14 1.46
N GLY A 77 -25.73 3.20 0.87
CA GLY A 77 -27.12 3.42 0.44
C GLY A 77 -27.25 4.32 -0.79
N VAL A 78 -26.17 4.47 -1.57
CA VAL A 78 -26.19 5.19 -2.85
C VAL A 78 -27.02 4.40 -3.84
N ILE A 79 -28.03 5.04 -4.43
CA ILE A 79 -28.90 4.40 -5.41
C ILE A 79 -28.14 4.36 -6.74
N VAL A 80 -27.96 3.16 -7.28
CA VAL A 80 -27.44 2.93 -8.62
C VAL A 80 -28.65 2.65 -9.50
N SER A 81 -28.96 3.56 -10.43
CA SER A 81 -30.05 3.36 -11.38
C SER A 81 -29.75 2.18 -12.32
N GLY A 82 -30.78 1.56 -12.89
CA GLY A 82 -30.61 0.43 -13.83
C GLY A 82 -29.79 0.81 -15.07
N LEU A 83 -29.80 2.08 -15.47
CA LEU A 83 -29.01 2.59 -16.59
C LEU A 83 -27.51 2.60 -16.25
N ILE A 84 -27.16 2.91 -15.01
CA ILE A 84 -25.78 2.84 -14.51
C ILE A 84 -25.34 1.39 -14.35
N ALA A 85 -26.26 0.49 -13.95
CA ALA A 85 -26.02 -0.94 -13.95
C ALA A 85 -25.58 -1.38 -15.36
N ASN A 86 -26.32 -0.99 -16.39
CA ASN A 86 -26.02 -1.28 -17.80
C ASN A 86 -24.76 -0.61 -18.37
N LEU A 87 -24.20 0.40 -17.69
CA LEU A 87 -22.89 0.97 -18.07
C LEU A 87 -21.73 0.26 -17.35
N LEU A 88 -22.03 -0.43 -16.26
CA LEU A 88 -21.08 -1.20 -15.45
C LEU A 88 -21.04 -2.69 -15.84
N SER A 89 -21.97 -3.13 -16.69
CA SER A 89 -21.99 -4.42 -17.39
C SER A 89 -22.27 -4.18 -18.87
N ASN A 90 -21.76 -5.01 -19.77
CA ASN A 90 -22.14 -4.94 -21.19
C ASN A 90 -23.50 -5.62 -21.48
N ASP A 91 -24.41 -5.69 -20.50
CA ASP A 91 -25.72 -6.35 -20.62
C ASP A 91 -26.84 -5.43 -20.12
N GLU A 92 -27.71 -5.03 -21.04
CA GLU A 92 -28.78 -4.05 -20.81
C GLU A 92 -29.91 -4.54 -19.87
N ASN A 93 -29.91 -5.81 -19.49
CA ASN A 93 -30.97 -6.42 -18.68
C ASN A 93 -30.54 -6.80 -17.25
N GLU A 94 -29.28 -6.57 -16.87
CA GLU A 94 -28.80 -6.97 -15.54
C GLU A 94 -29.17 -5.98 -14.44
N THR A 95 -29.72 -6.50 -13.34
CA THR A 95 -29.91 -5.73 -12.10
C THR A 95 -28.57 -5.54 -11.38
N GLU A 96 -28.46 -4.50 -10.53
CA GLU A 96 -27.27 -4.24 -9.70
C GLU A 96 -26.77 -5.50 -8.95
N LYS A 97 -27.70 -6.34 -8.49
CA LYS A 97 -27.39 -7.60 -7.78
C LYS A 97 -26.75 -8.64 -8.71
N GLU A 98 -27.23 -8.75 -9.95
CA GLU A 98 -26.72 -9.69 -10.95
C GLU A 98 -25.31 -9.27 -11.39
N ILE A 99 -25.09 -7.98 -11.66
CA ILE A 99 -23.75 -7.44 -11.98
C ILE A 99 -22.76 -7.74 -10.85
N GLN A 100 -23.16 -7.53 -9.60
CA GLN A 100 -22.31 -7.81 -8.46
C GLN A 100 -21.95 -9.30 -8.36
N ILE A 101 -22.88 -10.20 -8.71
CA ILE A 101 -22.65 -11.65 -8.76
C ILE A 101 -21.69 -11.96 -9.92
N SER A 102 -21.96 -11.46 -11.11
CA SER A 102 -21.15 -11.61 -12.31
C SER A 102 -19.70 -11.16 -12.10
N LEU A 103 -19.48 -9.93 -11.63
CA LEU A 103 -18.13 -9.42 -11.30
C LEU A 103 -17.44 -10.25 -10.21
N LYS A 104 -18.20 -10.74 -9.22
CA LYS A 104 -17.65 -11.60 -8.16
C LYS A 104 -17.22 -12.96 -8.71
N GLU A 105 -17.94 -13.51 -9.68
CA GLU A 105 -17.61 -14.75 -10.37
C GLU A 105 -16.39 -14.58 -11.27
N ILE A 106 -16.35 -13.52 -12.09
CA ILE A 106 -15.19 -13.18 -12.92
C ILE A 106 -13.91 -13.06 -12.08
N VAL A 107 -13.95 -12.31 -10.97
CA VAL A 107 -12.80 -12.18 -10.07
C VAL A 107 -12.38 -13.53 -9.49
N LYS A 108 -13.32 -14.39 -9.10
CA LYS A 108 -13.01 -15.74 -8.60
C LYS A 108 -12.36 -16.62 -9.65
N LEU A 109 -12.82 -16.55 -10.90
CA LEU A 109 -12.23 -17.31 -12.01
C LEU A 109 -10.78 -16.88 -12.27
N PHE A 110 -10.50 -15.57 -12.30
CA PHE A 110 -9.13 -15.06 -12.40
C PHE A 110 -8.27 -15.51 -11.22
N GLU A 111 -8.75 -15.40 -9.97
CA GLU A 111 -8.00 -15.78 -8.78
C GLU A 111 -7.79 -17.32 -8.66
N ALA A 112 -8.61 -18.12 -9.36
CA ALA A 112 -8.48 -19.58 -9.43
C ALA A 112 -7.69 -20.07 -10.67
N SER A 113 -7.32 -19.18 -11.60
CA SER A 113 -6.68 -19.53 -12.89
C SER A 113 -5.37 -20.30 -12.76
N TYR A 114 -4.63 -20.16 -11.66
CA TYR A 114 -3.44 -20.98 -11.40
C TYR A 114 -3.73 -22.49 -11.27
N LYS A 115 -4.97 -22.88 -10.95
CA LYS A 115 -5.36 -24.29 -10.76
C LYS A 115 -5.69 -25.02 -12.06
N GLY A 116 -5.85 -24.31 -13.17
CA GLY A 116 -6.22 -24.89 -14.45
C GLY A 116 -6.66 -23.82 -15.46
N LYS A 117 -6.70 -24.19 -16.74
CA LYS A 117 -7.18 -23.29 -17.79
C LYS A 117 -8.68 -23.06 -17.61
N SER A 118 -9.06 -21.83 -17.31
CA SER A 118 -10.45 -21.38 -17.31
C SER A 118 -10.59 -20.31 -18.38
N GLU A 119 -11.50 -20.51 -19.33
CA GLU A 119 -11.94 -19.44 -20.23
C GLU A 119 -12.78 -18.47 -19.42
N ILE A 120 -12.41 -17.19 -19.44
CA ILE A 120 -13.09 -16.13 -18.71
C ILE A 120 -13.78 -15.26 -19.74
N ASN A 121 -15.09 -15.06 -19.59
CA ASN A 121 -15.86 -14.20 -20.48
C ASN A 121 -15.54 -12.73 -20.18
N ILE A 122 -14.55 -12.18 -20.88
CA ILE A 122 -14.14 -10.78 -20.78
C ILE A 122 -15.21 -9.84 -21.35
N SER A 123 -16.05 -10.31 -22.28
CA SER A 123 -17.08 -9.51 -22.93
C SER A 123 -18.12 -8.94 -21.97
N ALA A 124 -18.22 -9.49 -20.75
CA ALA A 124 -19.10 -8.97 -19.70
C ALA A 124 -18.51 -7.74 -18.97
N LEU A 125 -17.21 -7.45 -19.14
CA LEU A 125 -16.57 -6.29 -18.53
C LEU A 125 -16.77 -5.04 -19.40
N PRO A 126 -17.16 -3.90 -18.80
CA PRO A 126 -17.37 -2.65 -19.52
C PRO A 126 -16.04 -2.04 -20.01
N ASP A 127 -16.13 -1.15 -20.98
CA ASP A 127 -14.99 -0.30 -21.35
C ASP A 127 -14.72 0.72 -20.23
N ILE A 128 -13.50 1.22 -20.15
CA ILE A 128 -13.08 2.23 -19.19
C ILE A 128 -13.81 3.55 -19.37
N GLU A 129 -14.21 3.89 -20.59
CA GLU A 129 -15.02 5.08 -20.85
C GLU A 129 -16.42 4.94 -20.25
N ASP A 130 -17.08 3.79 -20.44
CA ASP A 130 -18.39 3.49 -19.86
C ASP A 130 -18.33 3.52 -18.32
N VAL A 131 -17.24 3.01 -17.74
CA VAL A 131 -17.01 3.08 -16.29
C VAL A 131 -16.88 4.52 -15.80
N LYS A 132 -16.20 5.39 -16.55
CA LYS A 132 -16.05 6.81 -16.19
C LYS A 132 -17.38 7.54 -16.29
N GLU A 133 -18.16 7.28 -17.33
CA GLU A 133 -19.50 7.84 -17.50
C GLU A 133 -20.43 7.37 -16.38
N ALA A 134 -20.45 6.07 -16.09
CA ALA A 134 -21.22 5.51 -14.98
C ALA A 134 -20.88 6.18 -13.65
N ILE A 135 -19.59 6.35 -13.33
CA ILE A 135 -19.16 7.01 -12.09
C ILE A 135 -19.57 8.47 -12.06
N GLN A 136 -19.48 9.19 -13.18
CA GLN A 136 -19.95 10.57 -13.27
C GLN A 136 -21.45 10.66 -12.97
N VAL A 137 -22.27 9.83 -13.60
CA VAL A 137 -23.73 9.81 -13.36
C VAL A 137 -24.04 9.48 -11.90
N ILE A 138 -23.35 8.49 -11.31
CA ILE A 138 -23.49 8.16 -9.88
C ILE A 138 -23.20 9.39 -9.01
N CYS A 139 -22.13 10.12 -9.34
CA CYS A 139 -21.74 11.30 -8.57
C CYS A 139 -22.76 12.42 -8.70
N ASP A 140 -23.21 12.72 -9.91
CA ASP A 140 -24.19 13.78 -10.18
C ASP A 140 -25.55 13.47 -9.52
N GLU A 141 -26.04 12.23 -9.62
CA GLU A 141 -27.34 11.81 -9.03
C GLU A 141 -27.32 11.82 -7.49
N ASN A 142 -26.17 11.57 -6.88
CA ASN A 142 -26.04 11.42 -5.42
C ASN A 142 -25.33 12.61 -4.76
N SER A 143 -25.13 13.71 -5.48
CA SER A 143 -24.43 14.91 -5.00
C SER A 143 -23.06 14.60 -4.40
N LEU A 144 -22.32 13.69 -5.05
CA LEU A 144 -20.95 13.35 -4.68
C LEU A 144 -19.98 14.17 -5.53
N ASP A 145 -18.92 14.67 -4.90
CA ASP A 145 -17.88 15.42 -5.60
C ASP A 145 -16.98 14.50 -6.43
N ARG A 146 -16.70 13.30 -5.90
CA ARG A 146 -15.83 12.30 -6.52
C ARG A 146 -15.81 10.96 -5.77
N ILE A 147 -15.32 9.95 -6.48
CA ILE A 147 -14.93 8.65 -5.95
C ILE A 147 -13.40 8.60 -5.85
N VAL A 148 -12.89 8.19 -4.69
CA VAL A 148 -11.46 8.07 -4.41
C VAL A 148 -11.08 6.60 -4.26
N PHE A 149 -10.30 6.09 -5.19
CA PHE A 149 -9.73 4.74 -5.14
C PHE A 149 -8.38 4.73 -4.43
N PHE A 150 -8.23 3.80 -3.49
CA PHE A 150 -6.99 3.52 -2.79
C PHE A 150 -6.51 2.11 -3.18
N PHE A 151 -5.40 2.06 -3.90
CA PHE A 151 -4.73 0.84 -4.34
C PHE A 151 -3.55 0.54 -3.41
N ASP A 152 -3.72 -0.48 -2.57
CA ASP A 152 -2.70 -0.88 -1.60
C ASP A 152 -1.82 -2.01 -2.13
N GLU A 153 -0.54 -2.00 -1.74
CA GLU A 153 0.50 -2.99 -2.11
C GLU A 153 0.70 -3.23 -3.63
N ALA A 154 0.12 -2.37 -4.48
CA ALA A 154 0.07 -2.59 -5.93
C ALA A 154 1.47 -2.69 -6.57
N ALA A 155 2.41 -1.81 -6.24
CA ALA A 155 3.69 -1.79 -6.95
C ALA A 155 4.77 -2.76 -6.42
N HIS A 156 4.56 -3.48 -5.31
CA HIS A 156 5.60 -4.39 -4.76
C HIS A 156 5.31 -5.85 -4.97
N VAL A 157 4.04 -6.24 -4.87
CA VAL A 157 3.63 -7.63 -5.07
C VAL A 157 3.63 -7.98 -6.56
N PHE A 158 3.45 -6.99 -7.43
CA PHE A 158 3.30 -7.21 -8.86
C PHE A 158 4.63 -7.44 -9.55
N ARG A 159 4.62 -8.35 -10.52
CA ARG A 159 5.72 -8.52 -11.48
C ARG A 159 5.84 -7.28 -12.37
N PRO A 160 7.01 -6.99 -12.97
CA PRO A 160 7.18 -5.80 -13.82
C PRO A 160 6.10 -5.63 -14.88
N GLU A 161 5.68 -6.70 -15.56
CA GLU A 161 4.59 -6.65 -16.56
C GLU A 161 3.23 -6.29 -15.95
N GLN A 162 2.91 -6.85 -14.79
CA GLN A 162 1.68 -6.54 -14.04
C GLN A 162 1.68 -5.09 -13.55
N GLN A 163 2.83 -4.55 -13.13
CA GLN A 163 2.97 -3.15 -12.77
C GLN A 163 2.63 -2.22 -13.96
N ARG A 164 3.09 -2.56 -15.17
CA ARG A 164 2.75 -1.80 -16.39
C ARG A 164 1.25 -1.78 -16.65
N GLN A 165 0.60 -2.94 -16.58
CA GLN A 165 -0.87 -3.02 -16.75
C GLN A 165 -1.61 -2.25 -15.65
N PHE A 166 -1.10 -2.25 -14.41
CA PHE A 166 -1.67 -1.48 -13.31
C PHE A 166 -1.60 0.03 -13.59
N PHE A 167 -0.45 0.52 -14.04
CA PHE A 167 -0.30 1.95 -14.32
C PHE A 167 -1.09 2.41 -15.56
N ASN A 168 -1.32 1.53 -16.53
CA ASN A 168 -2.27 1.80 -17.61
C ASN A 168 -3.68 2.02 -17.04
N LEU A 169 -4.22 1.05 -16.28
CA LEU A 169 -5.55 1.21 -15.66
C LEU A 169 -5.62 2.44 -14.75
N PHE A 170 -4.57 2.69 -13.96
CA PHE A 170 -4.50 3.85 -13.07
C PHE A 170 -4.58 5.18 -13.85
N LYS A 171 -3.96 5.24 -15.02
CA LYS A 171 -4.02 6.39 -15.93
C LYS A 171 -5.39 6.50 -16.61
N ASP A 172 -5.93 5.39 -17.09
CA ASP A 172 -7.17 5.36 -17.88
C ASP A 172 -8.40 5.70 -17.01
N LEU A 173 -8.39 5.33 -15.72
CA LEU A 173 -9.42 5.69 -14.73
C LEU A 173 -9.45 7.19 -14.38
N ARG A 174 -8.45 7.98 -14.79
CA ARG A 174 -8.35 9.38 -14.38
C ARG A 174 -9.50 10.20 -14.98
N SER A 175 -10.31 10.81 -14.12
CA SER A 175 -11.38 11.73 -14.53
C SER A 175 -11.61 12.83 -13.47
N PRO A 176 -12.40 13.87 -13.76
CA PRO A 176 -12.77 14.86 -12.74
C PRO A 176 -13.49 14.25 -11.52
N TYR A 177 -14.24 13.18 -11.73
CA TYR A 177 -15.04 12.47 -10.71
C TYR A 177 -14.29 11.30 -10.07
N ILE A 178 -13.08 10.98 -10.52
CA ILE A 178 -12.28 9.86 -10.03
C ILE A 178 -10.91 10.35 -9.56
N THR A 179 -10.52 9.98 -8.35
CA THR A 179 -9.16 10.15 -7.84
C THR A 179 -8.55 8.79 -7.56
N CYS A 180 -7.40 8.51 -8.16
CA CYS A 180 -6.66 7.27 -7.91
C CYS A 180 -5.42 7.58 -7.05
N ASN A 181 -5.28 6.83 -5.95
CA ASN A 181 -4.15 6.90 -5.04
C ASN A 181 -3.48 5.54 -4.92
N ALA A 182 -2.16 5.50 -5.12
CA ALA A 182 -1.40 4.26 -5.05
C ALA A 182 -0.09 4.42 -4.27
N ALA A 183 0.20 3.44 -3.40
CA ALA A 183 1.49 3.34 -2.72
C ALA A 183 2.51 2.59 -3.60
N ILE A 184 3.68 3.18 -3.84
CA ILE A 184 4.70 2.57 -4.70
C ILE A 184 6.07 2.44 -4.03
N TYR A 185 6.98 1.68 -4.63
CA TYR A 185 8.37 1.54 -4.18
C TYR A 185 9.33 2.21 -5.17
N PRO A 186 9.92 3.37 -4.80
CA PRO A 186 10.88 4.06 -5.66
C PRO A 186 12.04 3.13 -6.05
N GLY A 187 12.47 3.20 -7.30
CA GLY A 187 13.60 2.43 -7.82
C GLY A 187 13.31 0.99 -8.22
N VAL A 188 12.18 0.40 -7.78
CA VAL A 188 11.78 -0.97 -8.17
C VAL A 188 10.41 -1.04 -8.85
N THR A 189 9.74 0.11 -8.99
CA THR A 189 8.46 0.24 -9.69
C THR A 189 8.70 0.47 -11.18
N HIS A 190 8.06 -0.35 -12.02
CA HIS A 190 8.11 -0.30 -13.47
C HIS A 190 6.80 0.27 -14.00
N PHE A 191 6.84 1.54 -14.43
CA PHE A 191 5.68 2.25 -14.96
C PHE A 191 5.29 1.79 -16.38
N GLY A 192 6.26 1.25 -17.14
CA GLY A 192 6.09 0.97 -18.56
C GLY A 192 6.27 2.21 -19.42
N ASP A 193 5.99 2.07 -20.71
CA ASP A 193 6.27 3.13 -21.69
C ASP A 193 5.13 4.16 -21.80
N SER A 194 3.92 3.80 -21.37
CA SER A 194 2.72 4.65 -21.48
C SER A 194 2.53 5.59 -20.30
N PHE A 195 3.01 5.22 -19.11
CA PHE A 195 2.79 5.98 -17.89
C PHE A 195 3.99 6.86 -17.57
N GLU A 196 3.80 8.17 -17.63
CA GLU A 196 4.84 9.16 -17.39
C GLU A 196 4.65 9.78 -16.00
N PRO A 197 5.52 9.46 -15.01
CA PRO A 197 5.24 9.83 -13.64
C PRO A 197 5.26 11.33 -13.32
N ILE A 198 5.79 12.17 -14.22
CA ILE A 198 5.79 13.63 -14.07
C ILE A 198 4.46 14.24 -14.55
N HIS A 199 3.81 13.60 -15.52
CA HIS A 199 2.61 14.12 -16.19
C HIS A 199 1.34 13.42 -15.72
N ASP A 200 1.44 12.13 -15.43
CA ASP A 200 0.30 11.25 -15.10
C ASP A 200 0.05 11.15 -13.59
N CYS A 201 0.94 11.64 -12.73
CA CYS A 201 0.71 11.67 -11.30
C CYS A 201 1.49 12.77 -10.56
N THR A 202 1.10 12.97 -9.30
CA THR A 202 1.79 13.81 -8.32
C THR A 202 2.49 12.92 -7.32
N TYR A 203 3.81 13.06 -7.21
CA TYR A 203 4.56 12.34 -6.19
C TYR A 203 4.42 12.97 -4.82
N LYS A 204 3.92 12.20 -3.85
CA LYS A 204 3.99 12.54 -2.42
C LYS A 204 4.99 11.65 -1.70
N ARG A 205 5.92 12.26 -0.97
CA ARG A 205 6.92 11.52 -0.22
C ARG A 205 6.42 11.27 1.19
N LEU A 206 6.17 10.01 1.53
CA LEU A 206 5.96 9.60 2.91
C LEU A 206 7.30 9.35 3.58
N GLU A 207 7.92 10.41 4.05
CA GLU A 207 8.94 10.27 5.08
C GLU A 207 8.60 11.23 6.21
N ARG A 208 8.85 10.81 7.43
CA ARG A 208 8.79 11.70 8.59
C ARG A 208 10.21 12.03 8.94
N ASN A 209 10.51 13.32 9.05
CA ASN A 209 11.82 13.74 9.46
C ASN A 209 11.91 13.55 10.97
N ILE A 210 12.99 12.92 11.43
CA ILE A 210 13.25 12.74 12.87
C ILE A 210 13.37 14.10 13.57
N SER A 211 13.72 15.15 12.82
CA SER A 211 13.78 16.53 13.30
C SER A 211 12.41 17.23 13.39
N ASP A 212 11.32 16.62 12.91
CA ASP A 212 9.99 17.24 12.99
C ASP A 212 9.55 17.35 14.46
N PRO A 213 9.01 18.50 14.90
CA PRO A 213 8.68 18.74 16.31
C PRO A 213 7.58 17.82 16.85
N ASP A 214 6.71 17.31 15.98
CA ASP A 214 5.62 16.40 16.30
C ASP A 214 5.98 14.91 16.14
N TYR A 215 7.21 14.59 15.70
CA TYR A 215 7.64 13.21 15.42
C TYR A 215 7.37 12.27 16.60
N LEU A 216 7.84 12.62 17.82
CA LEU A 216 7.65 11.77 18.99
C LEU A 216 6.17 11.63 19.39
N GLN A 217 5.39 12.69 19.24
CA GLN A 217 3.96 12.67 19.56
C GLN A 217 3.19 11.78 18.59
N TYR A 218 3.50 11.87 17.29
CA TYR A 218 2.91 11.03 16.26
C TYR A 218 3.08 9.53 16.56
N PHE A 219 4.30 9.09 16.89
CA PHE A 219 4.56 7.70 17.25
C PHE A 219 3.88 7.29 18.55
N LYS A 220 3.83 8.20 19.54
CA LYS A 220 3.07 7.97 20.77
C LYS A 220 1.60 7.71 20.46
N ASP A 221 0.98 8.52 19.61
CA ASP A 221 -0.44 8.41 19.26
C ASP A 221 -0.75 7.08 18.52
N ILE A 222 0.14 6.64 17.63
CA ILE A 222 0.02 5.33 16.97
C ILE A 222 0.02 4.21 18.01
N VAL A 223 1.01 4.22 18.89
CA VAL A 223 1.16 3.17 19.91
C VAL A 223 -0.04 3.19 20.86
N PHE A 224 -0.48 4.37 21.29
CA PHE A 224 -1.63 4.53 22.18
C PHE A 224 -2.90 3.91 21.61
N LYS A 225 -3.18 4.10 20.30
CA LYS A 225 -4.35 3.50 19.63
C LYS A 225 -4.36 1.96 19.69
N GLN A 226 -3.19 1.33 19.85
CA GLN A 226 -3.04 -0.13 19.88
C GLN A 226 -2.64 -0.66 21.28
N SER A 227 -2.62 0.19 22.30
CA SER A 227 -2.13 -0.14 23.65
C SER A 227 -3.26 -0.19 24.67
N ASP A 228 -3.13 -1.11 25.63
CA ASP A 228 -3.96 -1.16 26.83
C ASP A 228 -3.59 -0.04 27.84
N GLU A 229 -4.43 0.14 28.86
CA GLU A 229 -4.25 1.20 29.85
C GLU A 229 -2.93 1.05 30.63
N LYS A 230 -2.49 -0.19 30.85
CA LYS A 230 -1.22 -0.51 31.51
C LYS A 230 -0.02 -0.03 30.70
N LEU A 231 0.05 -0.37 29.42
CA LEU A 231 1.15 0.04 28.54
C LEU A 231 1.17 1.56 28.37
N ARG A 232 0.00 2.21 28.25
CA ARG A 232 -0.08 3.68 28.21
C ARG A 232 0.50 4.32 29.48
N SER A 233 0.13 3.80 30.66
CA SER A 233 0.66 4.27 31.94
C SER A 233 2.18 4.05 32.05
N ASP A 234 2.66 2.88 31.62
CA ASP A 234 4.10 2.57 31.62
C ASP A 234 4.89 3.48 30.67
N MET A 235 4.34 3.81 29.49
CA MET A 235 4.93 4.75 28.55
C MET A 235 5.01 6.16 29.11
N ASP A 236 3.94 6.65 29.75
CA ASP A 236 3.95 7.97 30.37
C ASP A 236 4.96 8.05 31.52
N ARG A 237 5.06 6.99 32.33
CA ARG A 237 6.06 6.88 33.41
C ARG A 237 7.50 6.75 32.90
N GLN A 238 7.70 6.16 31.72
CA GLN A 238 9.02 5.90 31.12
C GLN A 238 9.20 6.66 29.79
N ARG A 239 8.76 7.91 29.75
CA ARG A 239 8.70 8.73 28.52
C ARG A 239 10.04 8.80 27.78
N GLU A 240 11.14 9.03 28.50
CA GLU A 240 12.48 9.13 27.89
C GLU A 240 12.94 7.84 27.22
N LEU A 241 12.63 6.69 27.84
CA LEU A 241 12.94 5.38 27.27
C LEU A 241 12.08 5.11 26.03
N PHE A 242 10.79 5.47 26.08
CA PHE A 242 9.91 5.38 24.92
C PHE A 242 10.40 6.27 23.76
N ASN A 243 10.81 7.51 24.05
CA ASN A 243 11.36 8.43 23.06
C ASN A 243 12.62 7.85 22.42
N THR A 244 13.54 7.31 23.24
CA THR A 244 14.77 6.67 22.76
C THR A 244 14.47 5.49 21.84
N LEU A 245 13.51 4.65 22.21
CA LEU A 245 13.09 3.52 21.40
C LEU A 245 12.43 3.96 20.07
N THR A 246 11.62 5.02 20.12
CA THR A 246 10.98 5.63 18.95
C THR A 246 12.00 6.17 17.95
N LEU A 247 13.03 6.86 18.44
CA LEU A 247 14.14 7.33 17.62
C LEU A 247 14.94 6.16 17.04
N SER A 248 15.20 5.14 17.86
CA SER A 248 15.91 3.91 17.46
C SER A 248 15.17 3.11 16.38
N SER A 249 13.85 3.29 16.27
CA SER A 249 13.01 2.62 15.27
C SER A 249 13.13 3.24 13.87
N GLY A 250 13.90 4.32 13.69
CA GLY A 250 14.26 4.88 12.38
C GLY A 250 13.05 5.28 11.52
N GLY A 251 12.02 5.86 12.14
CA GLY A 251 10.79 6.25 11.44
C GLY A 251 9.86 5.09 11.12
N ASN A 252 10.05 3.89 11.68
CA ASN A 252 9.23 2.71 11.43
C ASN A 252 8.26 2.35 12.56
N PRO A 253 6.95 2.63 12.43
CA PRO A 253 5.97 2.31 13.45
C PRO A 253 5.87 0.81 13.70
N ARG A 254 6.06 -0.01 12.66
CA ARG A 254 6.01 -1.47 12.79
C ARG A 254 7.17 -2.01 13.62
N MET A 255 8.37 -1.45 13.45
CA MET A 255 9.50 -1.83 14.30
C MET A 255 9.24 -1.42 15.75
N LEU A 256 8.76 -0.19 15.97
CA LEU A 256 8.41 0.28 17.31
C LEU A 256 7.37 -0.61 17.98
N LEU A 257 6.24 -0.88 17.31
CA LEU A 257 5.15 -1.71 17.83
C LEU A 257 5.62 -3.14 18.11
N ARG A 258 6.36 -3.76 17.18
CA ARG A 258 6.89 -5.12 17.37
C ARG A 258 7.84 -5.18 18.56
N THR A 259 8.75 -4.21 18.69
CA THR A 259 9.68 -4.16 19.82
C THR A 259 8.92 -3.99 21.14
N LEU A 260 7.90 -3.12 21.19
CA LEU A 260 7.07 -2.96 22.39
C LEU A 260 6.30 -4.23 22.76
N GLN A 261 5.76 -4.95 21.78
CA GLN A 261 5.05 -6.23 22.00
C GLN A 261 5.97 -7.33 22.55
N ASN A 262 7.24 -7.36 22.13
CA ASN A 262 8.22 -8.33 22.61
C ASN A 262 8.77 -8.01 24.01
N LEU A 263 8.59 -6.78 24.49
CA LEU A 263 9.13 -6.36 25.78
C LEU A 263 8.23 -6.86 26.92
N PRO A 264 8.75 -7.68 27.86
CA PRO A 264 7.97 -8.12 29.01
C PRO A 264 7.66 -6.96 29.98
N LYS A 265 8.53 -5.95 30.00
CA LYS A 265 8.36 -4.70 30.74
C LYS A 265 9.18 -3.60 30.09
N LEU A 266 8.64 -2.39 30.03
CA LEU A 266 9.34 -1.20 29.56
C LEU A 266 10.38 -0.75 30.61
N ASN A 267 11.64 -1.13 30.40
CA ASN A 267 12.79 -0.69 31.20
C ASN A 267 14.07 -0.78 30.37
N THR A 268 15.13 -0.13 30.84
CA THR A 268 16.43 -0.04 30.15
C THR A 268 17.07 -1.39 29.86
N SER A 269 17.00 -2.35 30.79
CA SER A 269 17.63 -3.67 30.62
C SER A 269 17.00 -4.44 29.46
N ASN A 270 15.66 -4.51 29.46
CA ASN A 270 14.91 -5.23 28.43
C ASN A 270 15.05 -4.56 27.06
N ILE A 271 14.98 -3.22 26.99
CA ILE A 271 15.18 -2.47 25.73
C ILE A 271 16.59 -2.73 25.17
N ASN A 272 17.63 -2.65 26.00
CA ASN A 272 19.00 -2.91 25.56
C ASN A 272 19.17 -4.35 25.06
N SER A 273 18.54 -5.32 25.73
CA SER A 273 18.56 -6.72 25.31
C SER A 273 17.89 -6.90 23.95
N GLU A 274 16.72 -6.30 23.73
CA GLU A 274 15.96 -6.43 22.49
C GLU A 274 16.69 -5.74 21.32
N ILE A 275 17.22 -4.53 21.53
CA ILE A 275 18.04 -3.83 20.51
C ILE A 275 19.28 -4.66 20.16
N LYS A 276 19.99 -5.19 21.16
CA LYS A 276 21.16 -6.06 20.90
C LYS A 276 20.77 -7.33 20.15
N SER A 277 19.66 -7.96 20.51
CA SER A 277 19.15 -9.16 19.84
C SER A 277 18.82 -8.89 18.37
N PHE A 278 18.19 -7.76 18.06
CA PHE A 278 17.89 -7.33 16.70
C PHE A 278 19.16 -7.22 15.84
N TYR A 279 20.16 -6.47 16.30
CA TYR A 279 21.40 -6.25 15.54
C TYR A 279 22.36 -7.45 15.53
N ARG A 280 22.36 -8.30 16.56
CA ARG A 280 23.27 -9.46 16.63
C ARG A 280 22.72 -10.72 15.98
N ASN A 281 21.40 -10.86 15.89
CA ASN A 281 20.79 -12.09 15.42
C ASN A 281 19.84 -11.83 14.24
N GLN A 282 18.82 -11.00 14.44
CA GLN A 282 17.72 -10.88 13.46
C GLN A 282 18.20 -10.33 12.11
N ILE A 283 18.98 -9.25 12.10
CA ILE A 283 19.50 -8.66 10.85
C ILE A 283 20.35 -9.65 10.05
N TRP A 284 21.23 -10.41 10.71
CA TRP A 284 22.09 -11.39 10.03
C TRP A 284 21.32 -12.61 9.55
N GLY A 285 20.30 -13.02 10.30
CA GLY A 285 19.34 -14.04 9.86
C GLY A 285 18.66 -13.62 8.56
N GLU A 286 18.07 -12.41 8.53
CA GLU A 286 17.43 -11.85 7.33
C GLU A 286 18.40 -11.75 6.14
N HIS A 287 19.65 -11.31 6.38
CA HIS A 287 20.69 -11.26 5.33
C HIS A 287 21.02 -12.64 4.76
N THR A 288 21.13 -13.66 5.64
CA THR A 288 21.41 -15.03 5.21
C THR A 288 20.26 -15.59 4.37
N GLU A 289 19.02 -15.34 4.79
CA GLU A 289 17.83 -15.72 4.03
C GLU A 289 17.77 -15.06 2.65
N LEU A 290 18.26 -13.82 2.51
CA LEU A 290 18.33 -13.15 1.21
C LEU A 290 19.24 -13.91 0.24
N GLY A 291 20.37 -14.43 0.71
CA GLY A 291 21.27 -15.27 -0.10
C GLY A 291 20.60 -16.55 -0.61
N GLU A 292 19.73 -17.15 0.21
CA GLU A 292 18.94 -18.33 -0.18
C GLU A 292 17.80 -17.98 -1.14
N LYS A 293 17.14 -16.83 -0.97
CA LYS A 293 16.08 -16.33 -1.86
C LYS A 293 16.62 -15.93 -3.23
N TYR A 294 17.79 -15.30 -3.27
CA TYR A 294 18.42 -14.79 -4.50
C TYR A 294 19.69 -15.57 -4.83
N LYS A 295 19.56 -16.87 -5.09
CA LYS A 295 20.70 -17.77 -5.32
C LYS A 295 21.71 -17.26 -6.37
N GLY A 296 21.24 -16.61 -7.43
CA GLY A 296 22.10 -16.02 -8.47
C GLY A 296 22.95 -14.83 -8.02
N HIS A 297 22.60 -14.18 -6.91
CA HIS A 297 23.32 -13.03 -6.35
C HIS A 297 23.98 -13.34 -5.00
N ARG A 298 23.95 -14.61 -4.57
CA ARG A 298 24.45 -15.05 -3.27
C ARG A 298 25.88 -14.59 -2.99
N GLY A 299 26.78 -14.68 -3.98
CA GLY A 299 28.17 -14.24 -3.81
C GLY A 299 28.31 -12.76 -3.42
N VAL A 300 27.46 -11.88 -3.97
CA VAL A 300 27.47 -10.44 -3.62
C VAL A 300 26.87 -10.19 -2.25
N ILE A 301 25.79 -10.92 -1.92
CA ILE A 301 25.11 -10.83 -0.62
C ILE A 301 26.04 -11.29 0.51
N ASP A 302 26.67 -12.47 0.33
CA ASP A 302 27.60 -13.06 1.29
C ASP A 302 28.85 -12.18 1.44
N TRP A 303 29.37 -11.61 0.34
CA TRP A 303 30.47 -10.65 0.40
C TRP A 303 30.12 -9.41 1.21
N GLY A 304 28.92 -8.84 1.04
CA GLY A 304 28.48 -7.66 1.78
C GLY A 304 28.41 -7.93 3.29
N ARG A 305 27.96 -9.14 3.67
CA ARG A 305 27.98 -9.60 5.05
C ARG A 305 29.41 -9.74 5.59
N ASP A 306 30.27 -10.46 4.87
CA ASP A 306 31.66 -10.67 5.26
C ASP A 306 32.42 -9.34 5.40
N PHE A 307 32.15 -8.38 4.52
CA PHE A 307 32.71 -7.03 4.60
C PHE A 307 32.30 -6.33 5.89
N LEU A 308 31.00 -6.35 6.25
CA LEU A 308 30.53 -5.74 7.48
C LEU A 308 31.11 -6.43 8.73
N GLU A 309 31.04 -7.77 8.79
CA GLU A 309 31.45 -8.56 9.95
C GLU A 309 32.97 -8.55 10.17
N ARG A 310 33.76 -8.66 9.09
CA ARG A 310 35.21 -8.84 9.20
C ARG A 310 36.00 -7.54 9.04
N SER A 311 35.42 -6.54 8.37
CA SER A 311 36.13 -5.29 8.06
C SER A 311 35.52 -4.08 8.77
N VAL A 312 34.20 -3.84 8.66
CA VAL A 312 33.62 -2.59 9.17
C VAL A 312 33.48 -2.60 10.68
N ILE A 313 32.74 -3.58 11.24
CA ILE A 313 32.46 -3.64 12.69
C ILE A 313 33.75 -3.70 13.52
N PRO A 314 34.74 -4.57 13.20
CA PRO A 314 35.98 -4.61 13.98
C PRO A 314 36.82 -3.34 13.89
N ASN A 315 36.66 -2.54 12.82
CA ASN A 315 37.35 -1.26 12.68
C ASN A 315 36.63 -0.11 13.39
N LEU A 316 35.33 -0.21 13.66
CA LEU A 316 34.59 0.76 14.48
C LEU A 316 34.91 0.63 15.97
N ASP A 317 35.21 -0.59 16.42
CA ASP A 317 35.62 -0.86 17.81
C ASP A 317 37.08 -0.45 18.09
N LYS A 318 37.85 -0.09 17.06
CA LYS A 318 39.19 0.47 17.25
C LYS A 318 39.04 1.93 17.68
N PRO A 319 39.63 2.35 18.82
CA PRO A 319 39.70 3.76 19.14
C PRO A 319 40.39 4.47 17.97
N GLU A 320 39.86 5.63 17.55
CA GLU A 320 40.52 6.44 16.52
C GLU A 320 42.01 6.55 16.89
N PRO A 321 42.94 6.24 15.98
CA PRO A 321 44.33 6.58 16.23
C PRO A 321 44.36 8.07 16.47
N LYS A 322 44.82 8.49 17.66
CA LYS A 322 45.01 9.90 18.01
C LYS A 322 45.65 10.57 16.79
N ARG A 323 44.90 11.43 16.10
CA ARG A 323 45.46 12.29 15.07
C ARG A 323 46.43 13.21 15.79
N PHE A 324 47.71 12.87 15.76
CA PHE A 324 48.76 13.85 16.00
C PHE A 324 48.78 14.74 14.76
N CYS A 325 48.12 15.89 14.88
CA CYS A 325 48.48 17.19 14.30
C CYS A 325 47.44 18.21 14.76
#